data_AF-A0A1L5NQB4-F1
#
_entry.id   AF-A0A1L5NQB4-F1
#
_cell.length_a   1.000
_cell.length_b   1.000
_cell.length_c   1.000
_cell.angle_alpha   90.00
_cell.angle_beta   90.00
_cell.angle_gamma   90.00
#
_symmetry.space_group_name_H-M   'P 1'
#
loop_
_entity.id
_entity.type
_entity.pdbx_description
1 polymer ?
#
loop_
_entity_poly.entity_id
_entity_poly.type
_entity_poly.pdbx_seq_one_letter_code
_entity_poly.pdbx_strand_id
1 'polypeptide(L)'
;MRSGLEARMVAELQGVLGPDATRSSLVDQIIRKRLGVKARTSYAGLRSSALQLFGQFSCSVTETAFDEIMIANGIDDEQCEIMLSSGLLERRAGRISFFHEMFLFGCAAQAYARLARSETGAVSQTLNTAFAEALAPDVLASRDDEATACEILCSLTSADALAKSAMGESGPIARSASRKILARAASRSWGSAAGLC
;
A
#
# COMPACT_ATOMS: atom_id res chain seq x y z
N MET A 1 11.87 -3.26 -12.46
CA MET A 1 11.71 -2.61 -13.77
C MET A 1 10.62 -1.55 -13.59
N ARG A 2 10.91 -0.26 -13.79
CA ARG A 2 9.88 0.80 -13.67
C ARG A 2 8.87 0.64 -14.79
N SER A 3 7.57 0.65 -14.49
CA SER A 3 6.55 0.53 -15.53
C SER A 3 6.46 1.82 -16.36
N GLY A 4 5.92 1.75 -17.58
CA GLY A 4 5.66 2.94 -18.39
C GLY A 4 4.71 3.92 -17.69
N LEU A 5 3.76 3.40 -16.89
CA LEU A 5 2.89 4.25 -16.07
C LEU A 5 3.66 4.95 -14.96
N GLU A 6 4.56 4.25 -14.25
CA GLU A 6 5.37 4.84 -13.18
C GLU A 6 6.23 6.00 -13.70
N ALA A 7 6.89 5.83 -14.85
CA ALA A 7 7.68 6.89 -15.47
C ALA A 7 6.81 8.13 -15.81
N ARG A 8 5.60 7.92 -16.32
CA ARG A 8 4.64 9.01 -16.59
C ARG A 8 4.18 9.71 -15.31
N MET A 9 3.91 8.96 -14.25
CA MET A 9 3.53 9.51 -12.95
C MET A 9 4.66 10.36 -12.36
N VAL A 10 5.91 9.90 -12.44
CA VAL A 10 7.08 10.66 -11.99
C VAL A 10 7.24 11.96 -12.79
N ALA A 11 7.08 11.89 -14.12
CA ALA A 11 7.10 13.09 -14.97
C ALA A 11 5.97 14.08 -14.60
N GLU A 12 4.79 13.56 -14.30
CA GLU A 12 3.61 14.34 -13.96
C GLU A 12 3.69 15.05 -12.58
N LEU A 13 4.48 14.49 -11.65
CA LEU A 13 4.72 15.03 -10.30
C LEU A 13 6.13 15.61 -10.12
N GLN A 14 6.81 15.99 -11.20
CA GLN A 14 8.13 16.62 -11.11
C GLN A 14 8.11 17.82 -10.16
N GLY A 15 9.07 17.86 -9.23
CA GLY A 15 9.21 18.93 -8.24
C GLY A 15 8.21 18.87 -7.07
N VAL A 16 7.27 17.92 -7.05
CA VAL A 16 6.33 17.73 -5.94
C VAL A 16 6.83 16.71 -4.92
N LEU A 17 7.52 15.67 -5.40
CA LEU A 17 8.05 14.60 -4.56
C LEU A 17 9.32 15.03 -3.81
N GLY A 18 9.35 14.76 -2.51
CA GLY A 18 10.54 14.94 -1.68
C GLY A 18 11.62 13.89 -1.94
N PRO A 19 12.83 14.07 -1.38
CA PRO A 19 13.97 13.17 -1.57
C PRO A 19 13.73 11.74 -1.04
N ASP A 20 12.84 11.59 -0.06
CA ASP A 20 12.46 10.30 0.53
C ASP A 20 11.15 9.72 -0.05
N ALA A 21 10.73 10.20 -1.22
CA ALA A 21 9.50 9.71 -1.86
C ALA A 21 9.61 8.22 -2.21
N THR A 22 8.64 7.46 -1.73
CA THR A 22 8.46 6.04 -2.03
C THR A 22 7.50 5.85 -3.21
N ARG A 23 7.44 4.63 -3.76
CA ARG A 23 6.41 4.26 -4.75
C ARG A 23 5.00 4.51 -4.21
N SER A 24 4.73 4.14 -2.95
CA SER A 24 3.44 4.43 -2.30
C SER A 24 3.12 5.93 -2.31
N SER A 25 4.10 6.80 -1.99
CA SER A 25 3.89 8.25 -2.00
C SER A 25 3.62 8.82 -3.40
N LEU A 26 4.30 8.28 -4.44
CA LEU A 26 4.05 8.64 -5.83
C LEU A 26 2.61 8.30 -6.23
N VAL A 27 2.15 7.09 -5.90
CA VAL A 27 0.80 6.61 -6.24
C VAL A 27 -0.27 7.38 -5.46
N ASP A 28 -0.10 7.61 -4.15
CA ASP A 28 -1.01 8.41 -3.33
C ASP A 28 -1.18 9.83 -3.90
N GLN A 29 -0.06 10.49 -4.27
CA GLN A 29 -0.12 11.83 -4.82
C GLN A 29 -0.79 11.89 -6.20
N ILE A 30 -0.52 10.91 -7.09
CA ILE A 30 -1.23 10.84 -8.38
C ILE A 30 -2.72 10.62 -8.18
N ILE A 31 -3.12 9.72 -7.29
CA ILE A 31 -4.54 9.49 -6.99
C ILE A 31 -5.20 10.77 -6.49
N ARG A 32 -4.59 11.46 -5.51
CA ARG A 32 -5.11 12.74 -5.01
C ARG A 32 -5.21 13.79 -6.10
N LYS A 33 -4.18 13.92 -6.94
CA LYS A 33 -4.16 14.86 -8.06
C LYS A 33 -5.31 14.60 -9.03
N ARG A 34 -5.56 13.33 -9.39
CA ARG A 34 -6.63 12.93 -10.32
C ARG A 34 -8.03 13.07 -9.74
N LEU A 35 -8.20 12.89 -8.43
CA LEU A 35 -9.48 13.10 -7.73
C LEU A 35 -9.78 14.57 -7.40
N GLY A 36 -8.76 15.45 -7.49
CA GLY A 36 -8.92 16.89 -7.28
C GLY A 36 -9.47 17.26 -5.90
N VAL A 37 -10.43 18.19 -5.87
CA VAL A 37 -10.99 18.74 -4.61
C VAL A 37 -11.74 17.71 -3.76
N LYS A 38 -12.22 16.62 -4.37
CA LYS A 38 -12.92 15.52 -3.67
C LYS A 38 -11.98 14.38 -3.26
N ALA A 39 -10.66 14.52 -3.44
CA ALA A 39 -9.69 13.47 -3.12
C ALA A 39 -9.85 12.87 -1.73
N ARG A 40 -10.15 13.67 -0.71
CA ARG A 40 -10.30 13.16 0.66
C ARG A 40 -11.46 12.16 0.80
N THR A 41 -12.60 12.44 0.18
CA THR A 41 -13.81 11.61 0.29
C THR A 41 -13.77 10.46 -0.70
N SER A 42 -13.51 10.74 -1.98
CA SER A 42 -13.46 9.71 -3.04
C SER A 42 -12.36 8.67 -2.82
N TYR A 43 -11.20 9.05 -2.26
CA TYR A 43 -10.12 8.09 -2.03
C TYR A 43 -10.45 7.07 -0.92
N ALA A 44 -11.44 7.35 -0.05
CA ALA A 44 -11.95 6.32 0.85
C ALA A 44 -12.61 5.18 0.07
N GLY A 45 -13.47 5.50 -0.91
CA GLY A 45 -14.12 4.54 -1.79
C GLY A 45 -13.12 3.64 -2.53
N LEU A 46 -12.11 4.23 -3.19
CA LEU A 46 -11.09 3.45 -3.91
C LEU A 46 -10.35 2.47 -2.99
N ARG A 47 -10.01 2.86 -1.76
CA ARG A 47 -9.32 1.99 -0.80
C ARG A 47 -10.22 0.84 -0.36
N SER A 48 -11.50 1.10 -0.11
CA SER A 48 -12.46 0.06 0.25
C SER A 48 -12.69 -0.93 -0.88
N SER A 49 -12.83 -0.47 -2.13
CA SER A 49 -12.91 -1.36 -3.30
C SER A 49 -11.64 -2.19 -3.49
N ALA A 50 -10.46 -1.58 -3.35
CA ALA A 50 -9.19 -2.30 -3.45
C ALA A 50 -9.06 -3.39 -2.37
N LEU A 51 -9.43 -3.08 -1.13
CA LEU A 51 -9.39 -4.04 -0.03
C LEU A 51 -10.32 -5.24 -0.29
N GLN A 52 -11.52 -5.00 -0.81
CA GLN A 52 -12.45 -6.08 -1.15
C GLN A 52 -11.95 -6.94 -2.31
N LEU A 53 -11.43 -6.31 -3.37
CA LEU A 53 -10.81 -7.02 -4.49
C LEU A 53 -9.66 -7.91 -4.01
N PHE A 54 -8.80 -7.39 -3.13
CA PHE A 54 -7.72 -8.18 -2.54
C PHE A 54 -8.23 -9.33 -1.67
N GLY A 55 -9.23 -9.09 -0.82
CA GLY A 55 -9.83 -10.12 0.02
C GLY A 55 -10.52 -11.24 -0.76
N GLN A 56 -10.97 -10.96 -1.99
CA GLN A 56 -11.60 -11.93 -2.89
C GLN A 56 -10.66 -12.49 -3.96
N PHE A 57 -9.37 -12.10 -3.94
CA PHE A 57 -8.40 -12.44 -4.99
C PHE A 57 -8.89 -12.10 -6.41
N SER A 58 -9.61 -10.99 -6.55
CA SER A 58 -10.22 -10.54 -7.81
C SER A 58 -9.56 -9.25 -8.31
N CYS A 59 -9.63 -9.02 -9.62
CA CYS A 59 -9.19 -7.78 -10.27
C CYS A 59 -10.34 -6.84 -10.65
N SER A 60 -11.60 -7.29 -10.57
CA SER A 60 -12.79 -6.51 -10.92
C SER A 60 -14.02 -6.94 -10.13
N VAL A 61 -14.99 -6.04 -9.99
CA VAL A 61 -16.32 -6.31 -9.43
C VAL A 61 -17.41 -6.00 -10.46
N THR A 62 -18.63 -6.48 -10.25
CA THR A 62 -19.78 -6.01 -11.02
C THR A 62 -20.10 -4.55 -10.65
N GLU A 63 -20.78 -3.82 -11.52
CA GLU A 63 -21.25 -2.46 -11.21
C GLU A 63 -22.12 -2.44 -9.94
N THR A 64 -23.05 -3.39 -9.79
CA THR A 64 -23.87 -3.52 -8.57
C THR A 64 -23.02 -3.71 -7.31
N ALA A 65 -22.02 -4.58 -7.36
CA ALA A 65 -21.14 -4.79 -6.20
C ALA A 65 -20.28 -3.54 -5.92
N PHE A 66 -19.86 -2.80 -6.96
CA PHE A 66 -19.20 -1.52 -6.76
C PHE A 66 -20.12 -0.52 -6.07
N ASP A 67 -21.36 -0.38 -6.52
CA ASP A 67 -22.34 0.54 -5.93
C ASP A 67 -22.62 0.19 -4.46
N GLU A 68 -22.78 -1.11 -4.14
CA GLU A 68 -22.91 -1.59 -2.76
C GLU A 68 -21.72 -1.19 -1.88
N ILE A 69 -20.50 -1.28 -2.40
CA ILE A 69 -19.28 -0.82 -1.70
C ILE A 69 -19.33 0.68 -1.47
N MET A 70 -19.71 1.46 -2.48
CA MET A 70 -19.77 2.91 -2.40
C MET A 70 -20.79 3.36 -1.36
N ILE A 71 -22.00 2.80 -1.40
CA ILE A 71 -23.07 3.05 -0.44
C ILE A 71 -22.62 2.70 0.98
N ALA A 72 -22.01 1.52 1.18
CA ALA A 72 -21.53 1.10 2.49
C ALA A 72 -20.43 2.03 3.06
N ASN A 73 -19.74 2.77 2.21
CA ASN A 73 -18.71 3.74 2.60
C ASN A 73 -19.20 5.19 2.60
N GLY A 74 -20.51 5.43 2.42
CA GLY A 74 -21.10 6.77 2.40
C GLY A 74 -20.63 7.63 1.22
N ILE A 75 -20.28 6.99 0.11
CA ILE A 75 -19.86 7.64 -1.13
C ILE A 75 -21.09 7.98 -1.95
N ASP A 76 -21.23 9.24 -2.32
CA ASP A 76 -22.34 9.74 -3.15
C ASP A 76 -22.08 9.56 -4.66
N ASP A 77 -23.12 9.72 -5.47
CA ASP A 77 -23.06 9.55 -6.93
C ASP A 77 -22.04 10.50 -7.59
N GLU A 78 -21.90 11.74 -7.10
CA GLU A 78 -20.92 12.70 -7.61
C GLU A 78 -19.50 12.17 -7.41
N GLN A 79 -19.21 11.61 -6.23
CA GLN A 79 -17.91 11.03 -5.92
C GLN A 79 -17.64 9.75 -6.73
N CYS A 80 -18.65 8.93 -6.97
CA CYS A 80 -18.56 7.76 -7.85
C CYS A 80 -18.17 8.17 -9.27
N GLU A 81 -18.85 9.16 -9.84
CA GLU A 81 -18.55 9.68 -11.17
C GLU A 81 -17.16 10.32 -11.25
N ILE A 82 -16.72 11.01 -10.20
CA ILE A 82 -15.34 11.52 -10.12
C ILE A 82 -14.32 10.37 -10.17
N MET A 83 -14.54 9.30 -9.40
CA MET A 83 -13.64 8.14 -9.43
C MET A 83 -13.59 7.48 -10.80
N LEU A 84 -14.74 7.30 -11.45
CA LEU A 84 -14.84 6.67 -12.77
C LEU A 84 -14.24 7.54 -13.89
N SER A 85 -14.42 8.86 -13.83
CA SER A 85 -13.87 9.81 -14.82
C SER A 85 -12.40 10.17 -14.59
N SER A 86 -11.84 9.89 -13.41
CA SER A 86 -10.45 10.23 -13.04
C SER A 86 -9.36 9.43 -13.77
N GLY A 87 -9.74 8.40 -14.54
CA GLY A 87 -8.79 7.46 -15.17
C GLY A 87 -8.04 6.58 -14.15
N LEU A 88 -8.57 6.44 -12.94
CA LEU A 88 -8.11 5.49 -11.93
C LEU A 88 -8.85 4.15 -12.02
N LEU A 89 -10.12 4.21 -12.44
CA LEU A 89 -10.98 3.07 -12.67
C LEU A 89 -11.31 2.93 -14.16
N GLU A 90 -11.70 1.72 -14.54
CA GLU A 90 -12.20 1.35 -15.86
C GLU A 90 -13.56 0.67 -15.67
N ARG A 91 -14.52 1.03 -16.53
CA ARG A 91 -15.80 0.33 -16.68
C ARG A 91 -15.78 -0.44 -17.99
N ARG A 92 -15.91 -1.77 -17.94
CA ARG A 92 -15.94 -2.64 -19.12
C ARG A 92 -16.91 -3.80 -18.92
N ALA A 93 -17.86 -3.92 -19.85
CA ALA A 93 -18.84 -5.01 -19.90
C ALA A 93 -19.59 -5.25 -18.55
N GLY A 94 -20.08 -4.18 -17.92
CA GLY A 94 -20.82 -4.26 -16.65
C GLY A 94 -19.96 -4.49 -15.41
N ARG A 95 -18.63 -4.35 -15.54
CA ARG A 95 -17.66 -4.54 -14.45
C ARG A 95 -16.79 -3.31 -14.26
N ILE A 96 -16.36 -3.09 -13.03
CA ILE A 96 -15.45 -2.03 -12.64
C ILE A 96 -14.15 -2.64 -12.12
N SER A 97 -13.02 -2.12 -12.62
CA SER A 97 -11.67 -2.47 -12.19
C SER A 97 -10.82 -1.23 -12.04
N PHE A 98 -9.66 -1.35 -11.41
CA PHE A 98 -8.62 -0.32 -11.54
C PHE A 98 -8.04 -0.36 -12.94
N PHE A 99 -7.78 0.83 -13.51
CA PHE A 99 -7.21 0.96 -14.85
C PHE A 99 -5.81 0.33 -14.96
N HIS A 100 -5.07 0.26 -13.85
CA HIS A 100 -3.75 -0.37 -13.79
C HIS A 100 -3.53 -0.97 -12.40
N GLU A 101 -2.82 -2.09 -12.33
CA GLU A 101 -2.52 -2.76 -11.06
C GLU A 101 -1.79 -1.84 -10.06
N MET A 102 -0.99 -0.87 -10.50
CA MET A 102 -0.34 0.07 -9.57
C MET A 102 -1.34 0.85 -8.71
N PHE A 103 -2.50 1.22 -9.26
CA PHE A 103 -3.54 1.90 -8.48
C PHE A 103 -4.27 0.95 -7.53
N LEU A 104 -4.56 -0.27 -7.99
CA LEU A 104 -5.13 -1.32 -7.13
C LEU A 104 -4.22 -1.62 -5.94
N PHE A 105 -2.94 -1.90 -6.20
CA PHE A 105 -1.95 -2.23 -5.17
C PHE A 105 -1.69 -1.03 -4.26
N GLY A 106 -1.57 0.19 -4.79
CA GLY A 106 -1.41 1.40 -3.99
C GLY A 106 -2.61 1.67 -3.07
N CYS A 107 -3.84 1.52 -3.57
CA CYS A 107 -5.04 1.66 -2.74
C CYS A 107 -5.14 0.57 -1.68
N ALA A 108 -4.85 -0.69 -2.02
CA ALA A 108 -4.84 -1.78 -1.07
C ALA A 108 -3.78 -1.59 0.02
N ALA A 109 -2.56 -1.19 -0.35
CA ALA A 109 -1.50 -0.90 0.61
C ALA A 109 -1.91 0.21 1.60
N GLN A 110 -2.53 1.28 1.12
CA GLN A 110 -3.06 2.35 1.97
C GLN A 110 -4.22 1.88 2.87
N ALA A 111 -5.06 0.96 2.38
CA ALA A 111 -6.13 0.36 3.18
C ALA A 111 -5.56 -0.51 4.32
N TYR A 112 -4.64 -1.43 4.00
CA TYR A 112 -3.96 -2.27 5.00
C TYR A 112 -3.12 -1.46 5.98
N ALA A 113 -2.44 -0.40 5.54
CA ALA A 113 -1.71 0.48 6.43
C ALA A 113 -2.62 1.19 7.44
N ARG A 114 -3.86 1.51 7.07
CA ARG A 114 -4.87 2.03 8.02
C ARG A 114 -5.36 0.94 8.96
N LEU A 115 -5.68 -0.25 8.44
CA LEU A 115 -6.16 -1.38 9.22
C LEU A 115 -5.13 -1.83 10.27
N ALA A 116 -3.84 -1.79 9.93
CA ALA A 116 -2.74 -2.09 10.85
C ALA A 116 -2.62 -1.12 12.04
N ARG A 117 -3.43 -0.04 12.13
CA ARG A 117 -3.50 0.78 13.35
C ARG A 117 -4.22 0.06 14.49
N SER A 118 -5.15 -0.82 14.17
CA SER A 118 -5.97 -1.56 15.14
C SER A 118 -5.81 -3.08 15.04
N GLU A 119 -5.37 -3.58 13.89
CA GLU A 119 -5.35 -5.01 13.58
C GLU A 119 -4.01 -5.45 12.96
N THR A 120 -2.89 -5.02 13.55
CA THR A 120 -1.54 -5.32 13.03
C THR A 120 -1.34 -6.81 12.75
N GLY A 121 -1.73 -7.69 13.67
CA GLY A 121 -1.58 -9.14 13.50
C GLY A 121 -2.33 -9.72 12.30
N ALA A 122 -3.57 -9.26 12.04
CA ALA A 122 -4.36 -9.72 10.90
C ALA A 122 -3.78 -9.21 9.57
N VAL A 123 -3.30 -7.96 9.56
CA VAL A 123 -2.60 -7.39 8.39
C VAL A 123 -1.32 -8.17 8.11
N SER A 124 -0.51 -8.43 9.13
CA SER A 124 0.71 -9.23 9.02
C SER A 124 0.45 -10.63 8.47
N GLN A 125 -0.58 -11.32 8.96
CA GLN A 125 -0.97 -12.62 8.44
C GLN A 125 -1.33 -12.55 6.95
N THR A 126 -2.08 -11.51 6.56
CA THR A 126 -2.46 -11.29 5.17
C THR A 126 -1.24 -11.03 4.29
N LEU A 127 -0.30 -10.18 4.73
CA LEU A 127 0.92 -9.86 3.99
C LEU A 127 1.88 -11.06 3.84
N ASN A 128 1.72 -12.11 4.63
CA ASN A 128 2.47 -13.37 4.46
C ASN A 128 1.85 -14.32 3.41
N THR A 129 0.76 -13.92 2.75
CA THR A 129 0.21 -14.68 1.62
C THR A 129 0.95 -14.34 0.33
N ALA A 130 1.12 -15.32 -0.57
CA ALA A 130 1.80 -15.13 -1.85
C ALA A 130 1.18 -14.00 -2.71
N PHE A 131 -0.11 -13.74 -2.54
CA PHE A 131 -0.82 -12.70 -3.27
C PHE A 131 -0.55 -11.28 -2.73
N ALA A 132 -0.43 -11.12 -1.41
CA ALA A 132 -0.31 -9.81 -0.77
C ALA A 132 1.11 -9.46 -0.30
N GLU A 133 2.07 -10.39 -0.35
CA GLU A 133 3.48 -10.14 0.02
C GLU A 133 4.06 -8.93 -0.72
N ALA A 134 3.73 -8.78 -2.00
CA ALA A 134 4.18 -7.65 -2.82
C ALA A 134 3.69 -6.28 -2.34
N LEU A 135 2.66 -6.23 -1.47
CA LEU A 135 2.17 -5.00 -0.85
C LEU A 135 3.01 -4.55 0.34
N ALA A 136 3.77 -5.44 0.97
CA ALA A 136 4.42 -5.14 2.25
C ALA A 136 5.30 -3.88 2.22
N PRO A 137 6.14 -3.63 1.20
CA PRO A 137 6.92 -2.39 1.12
C PRO A 137 6.04 -1.13 1.06
N ASP A 138 4.94 -1.16 0.31
CA ASP A 138 4.04 -0.01 0.18
C ASP A 138 3.18 0.19 1.45
N VAL A 139 2.79 -0.89 2.12
CA VAL A 139 2.11 -0.82 3.42
C VAL A 139 3.02 -0.15 4.45
N LEU A 140 4.27 -0.61 4.54
CA LEU A 140 5.28 -0.03 5.43
C LEU A 140 5.60 1.44 5.09
N ALA A 141 5.69 1.77 3.81
CA ALA A 141 5.90 3.14 3.35
C ALA A 141 4.75 4.10 3.69
N SER A 142 3.57 3.56 3.94
CA SER A 142 2.37 4.32 4.31
C SER A 142 2.20 4.45 5.82
N ARG A 143 3.15 3.91 6.62
CA ARG A 143 3.17 4.02 8.08
C ARG A 143 3.97 5.22 8.54
N ASP A 144 3.37 5.94 9.47
CA ASP A 144 3.94 7.05 10.24
C ASP A 144 4.44 6.61 11.64
N ASP A 145 4.25 5.35 12.01
CA ASP A 145 4.63 4.79 13.30
C ASP A 145 5.67 3.66 13.17
N GLU A 146 6.82 3.87 13.81
CA GLU A 146 7.93 2.92 13.79
C GLU A 146 7.61 1.64 14.59
N ALA A 147 6.79 1.71 15.64
CA ALA A 147 6.45 0.54 16.45
C ALA A 147 5.64 -0.48 15.63
N THR A 148 4.57 -0.02 14.96
CA THR A 148 3.78 -0.83 14.02
C THR A 148 4.67 -1.36 12.89
N ALA A 149 5.56 -0.52 12.33
CA ALA A 149 6.46 -0.96 11.26
C ALA A 149 7.40 -2.08 11.73
N CYS A 150 7.95 -1.98 12.94
CA CYS A 150 8.75 -3.04 13.56
C CYS A 150 7.95 -4.33 13.75
N GLU A 151 6.72 -4.22 14.25
CA GLU A 151 5.84 -5.37 14.50
C GLU A 151 5.53 -6.11 13.19
N ILE A 152 5.12 -5.38 12.15
CA ILE A 152 4.89 -5.94 10.81
C ILE A 152 6.17 -6.61 10.33
N LEU A 153 7.31 -5.91 10.28
CA LEU A 153 8.58 -6.46 9.78
C LEU A 153 9.04 -7.72 10.52
N CYS A 154 8.87 -7.78 11.84
CA CYS A 154 9.20 -8.98 12.63
C CYS A 154 8.31 -10.18 12.35
N SER A 155 7.09 -9.94 11.86
CA SER A 155 6.10 -10.98 11.55
C SER A 155 6.13 -11.43 10.09
N LEU A 156 6.80 -10.70 9.21
CA LEU A 156 6.94 -11.09 7.81
C LEU A 156 7.91 -12.27 7.67
N THR A 157 7.53 -13.27 6.89
CA THR A 157 8.40 -14.40 6.53
C THR A 157 9.41 -14.01 5.44
N SER A 158 9.12 -12.95 4.70
CA SER A 158 9.92 -12.45 3.58
C SER A 158 11.16 -11.68 4.04
N ALA A 159 12.34 -12.28 3.83
CA ALA A 159 13.61 -11.57 4.02
C ALA A 159 13.79 -10.41 3.03
N ASP A 160 13.18 -10.49 1.85
CA ASP A 160 13.25 -9.45 0.82
C ASP A 160 12.56 -8.16 1.27
N ALA A 161 11.39 -8.26 1.90
CA ALA A 161 10.69 -7.09 2.46
C ALA A 161 11.53 -6.37 3.53
N LEU A 162 12.24 -7.11 4.38
CA LEU A 162 13.16 -6.56 5.37
C LEU A 162 14.37 -5.88 4.70
N ALA A 163 14.98 -6.53 3.70
CA ALA A 163 16.13 -5.99 2.97
C ALA A 163 15.80 -4.69 2.23
N LYS A 164 14.71 -4.67 1.46
CA LYS A 164 14.22 -3.47 0.75
C LYS A 164 13.92 -2.32 1.71
N SER A 165 13.31 -2.64 2.85
CA SER A 165 13.05 -1.65 3.90
C SER A 165 14.35 -1.12 4.50
N ALA A 166 15.37 -1.95 4.75
CA ALA A 166 16.68 -1.53 5.24
C ALA A 166 17.46 -0.65 4.23
N MET A 167 17.26 -0.85 2.94
CA MET A 167 17.73 0.06 1.86
C MET A 167 16.88 1.34 1.77
N GLY A 168 15.68 1.32 2.36
CA GLY A 168 14.73 2.43 2.46
C GLY A 168 13.83 2.62 1.25
N GLU A 169 13.63 1.57 0.45
CA GLU A 169 12.60 1.56 -0.58
C GLU A 169 11.19 1.72 0.02
N SER A 170 11.02 1.27 1.27
CA SER A 170 9.79 1.42 2.07
C SER A 170 9.77 2.71 2.92
N GLY A 171 10.65 3.68 2.64
CA GLY A 171 10.71 4.95 3.35
C GLY A 171 11.53 4.94 4.65
N PRO A 172 11.73 6.13 5.27
CA PRO A 172 12.69 6.32 6.36
C PRO A 172 12.28 5.63 7.66
N ILE A 173 10.98 5.56 7.97
CA ILE A 173 10.46 4.91 9.18
C ILE A 173 10.70 3.40 9.12
N ALA A 174 10.33 2.77 8.00
CA ALA A 174 10.60 1.36 7.77
C ALA A 174 12.11 1.07 7.79
N ARG A 175 12.93 1.95 7.20
CA ARG A 175 14.40 1.84 7.26
C ARG A 175 14.93 1.84 8.69
N SER A 176 14.45 2.75 9.54
CA SER A 176 14.81 2.79 10.96
C SER A 176 14.43 1.49 11.68
N ALA A 177 13.19 1.05 11.50
CA ALA A 177 12.67 -0.19 12.07
C ALA A 177 13.50 -1.42 11.65
N SER A 178 13.75 -1.59 10.35
CA SER A 178 14.55 -2.69 9.83
C SER A 178 15.98 -2.70 10.38
N ARG A 179 16.62 -1.54 10.49
CA ARG A 179 17.97 -1.45 11.07
C ARG A 179 18.01 -1.85 12.54
N LYS A 180 17.00 -1.50 13.34
CA LYS A 180 16.88 -1.94 14.73
C LYS A 180 16.74 -3.46 14.82
N ILE A 181 15.95 -4.07 13.94
CA ILE A 181 15.78 -5.53 13.85
C ILE A 181 17.12 -6.20 13.52
N LEU A 182 17.81 -5.73 12.47
CA LEU A 182 19.09 -6.28 12.04
C LEU A 182 20.19 -6.14 13.10
N ALA A 183 20.27 -5.00 13.79
CA ALA A 183 21.22 -4.78 14.89
C ALA A 183 20.99 -5.74 16.06
N ARG A 184 19.71 -6.02 16.41
CA ARG A 184 19.36 -7.00 17.44
C ARG A 184 19.68 -8.43 17.03
N ALA A 185 19.51 -8.77 15.76
CA ALA A 185 19.89 -10.08 15.24
C ALA A 185 21.41 -10.28 15.29
N ALA A 186 22.18 -9.25 14.91
CA ALA A 186 23.64 -9.26 14.98
C ALA A 186 24.16 -9.38 16.43
N SER A 187 23.59 -8.66 17.40
CA SER A 187 24.05 -8.80 18.79
C SER A 187 23.79 -10.19 19.38
N ARG A 188 22.71 -10.87 18.96
CA ARG A 188 22.39 -12.25 19.38
C ARG A 188 23.34 -13.28 18.77
N SER A 189 23.73 -13.13 17.50
CA SER A 189 24.68 -14.07 16.88
C SER A 189 26.09 -13.95 17.47
N TRP A 190 26.49 -12.76 17.93
CA TRP A 190 27.78 -12.54 18.59
C TRP A 190 27.77 -13.00 20.06
N GLY A 191 26.65 -12.82 20.78
CA GLY A 191 26.47 -13.37 22.14
C GLY A 191 26.42 -14.90 22.19
N SER A 192 25.87 -15.55 21.17
CA SER A 192 25.90 -17.02 21.04
C SER A 192 27.28 -17.57 20.67
N ALA A 193 28.11 -16.81 19.96
CA ALA A 193 29.47 -17.22 19.60
C ALA A 193 30.47 -17.02 20.76
N ALA A 194 30.24 -16.03 21.63
CA ALA A 194 31.09 -15.76 22.80
C ALA A 194 30.85 -16.72 24.00
N GLY A 195 29.77 -17.51 23.99
CA GLY A 195 29.47 -18.53 25.02
C GLY A 195 30.02 -19.93 24.73
N LEU A 196 30.86 -20.06 23.68
CA LEU A 196 31.47 -21.33 23.23
C LEU A 196 33.01 -21.31 23.36
N CYS A 197 33.57 -20.38 24.12
CA CYS A 197 35.00 -20.33 24.47
C CYS A 197 35.20 -20.53 25.97
#